data_AF-A0A1Z5SL87-F1
#
_entry.id   AF-A0A1Z5SL87-F1
#
_cell.length_a   1.000
_cell.length_b   1.000
_cell.length_c   1.000
_cell.angle_alpha   90.00
_cell.angle_beta   90.00
_cell.angle_gamma   90.00
#
_symmetry.space_group_name_H-M   'P 1'
#
loop_
_entity.id
_entity.type
_entity.pdbx_description
1 polymer ?
#
loop_
_entity_poly.entity_id
_entity_poly.type
_entity_poly.pdbx_seq_one_letter_code
_entity_poly.pdbx_strand_id
1 'polypeptide(L)'
;MDWVMFSSIRPRDLVRQVSMSEKARCKSLIHVNRMIEHFNQVAAWVKNYVLFRDKPKHRAIMLEKMMRIGRKLREMNNYNALGAIIAGIKSSCVQRLAATRELISPQVGKDYARLELLMGSSKSHAAYRLAWENTSTERIPYLPLHLRDLASAEQGSSTYLGASERGRVNWKKFEIMGEVVSREMPIRELVLDVKLEKDEEILYERSIQLEPSPGTAGASEKFKQFFKR
;
A
#
# COMPACT_ATOMS: atom_id res chain seq x y z
N MET A 1 -12.03 7.41 -2.22
CA MET A 1 -11.66 6.45 -3.27
C MET A 1 -11.52 5.06 -2.71
N ASP A 2 -10.63 4.82 -1.74
CA ASP A 2 -10.48 3.52 -1.09
C ASP A 2 -11.80 2.90 -0.62
N TRP A 3 -12.68 3.67 0.04
CA TRP A 3 -13.97 3.16 0.51
C TRP A 3 -14.83 2.58 -0.61
N VAL A 4 -14.83 3.25 -1.76
CA VAL A 4 -15.61 2.88 -2.94
C VAL A 4 -15.03 1.64 -3.61
N MET A 5 -13.70 1.59 -3.76
CA MET A 5 -13.01 0.42 -4.30
C MET A 5 -13.19 -0.79 -3.38
N PHE A 6 -13.08 -0.59 -2.07
CA PHE A 6 -13.25 -1.62 -1.06
C PHE A 6 -14.68 -2.15 -1.02
N SER A 7 -15.70 -1.29 -0.98
CA SER A 7 -17.12 -1.70 -1.00
C SER A 7 -17.54 -2.39 -2.31
N SER A 8 -16.75 -2.25 -3.38
CA SER A 8 -16.97 -2.97 -4.63
C SER A 8 -16.36 -4.38 -4.63
N ILE A 9 -15.47 -4.70 -3.68
CA ILE A 9 -14.88 -6.03 -3.52
C ILE A 9 -15.87 -6.93 -2.79
N ARG A 10 -16.19 -8.09 -3.38
CA ARG A 10 -16.97 -9.12 -2.68
C ARG A 10 -16.01 -10.09 -1.99
N PRO A 11 -16.37 -10.68 -0.84
CA PRO A 11 -15.47 -11.61 -0.13
C PRO A 11 -14.98 -12.79 -0.99
N ARG A 12 -15.84 -13.32 -1.88
CA ARG A 12 -15.46 -14.36 -2.86
C ARG A 12 -14.34 -13.93 -3.82
N ASP A 13 -14.22 -12.64 -4.10
CA ASP A 13 -13.22 -12.11 -5.02
C ASP A 13 -11.83 -12.18 -4.35
N LEU A 14 -11.76 -11.96 -3.03
CA LEU A 14 -10.53 -12.13 -2.24
C LEU A 14 -10.07 -13.58 -2.17
N VAL A 15 -11.00 -14.52 -2.00
CA VAL A 15 -10.67 -15.96 -2.01
C VAL A 15 -10.17 -16.41 -3.38
N ARG A 16 -10.84 -15.99 -4.46
CA ARG A 16 -10.41 -16.30 -5.84
C ARG A 16 -9.04 -15.70 -6.16
N GLN A 17 -8.73 -14.51 -5.64
CA GLN A 17 -7.43 -13.86 -5.83
C GLN A 17 -6.27 -14.73 -5.33
N VAL A 18 -6.53 -15.58 -4.35
CA VAL A 18 -5.54 -16.42 -3.70
C VAL A 18 -5.53 -17.84 -4.25
N SER A 19 -6.71 -18.43 -4.46
CA SER A 19 -6.88 -19.85 -4.82
C SER A 19 -6.70 -20.15 -6.31
N MET A 20 -6.96 -19.18 -7.20
CA MET A 20 -6.89 -19.43 -8.64
C MET A 20 -5.48 -19.27 -9.22
N SER A 21 -5.05 -20.25 -10.02
CA SER A 21 -3.84 -20.19 -10.84
C SER A 21 -3.99 -19.23 -12.03
N GLU A 22 -5.13 -19.25 -12.73
CA GLU A 22 -5.41 -18.41 -13.90
C GLU A 22 -6.12 -17.08 -13.57
N LYS A 23 -5.46 -16.20 -12.82
CA LYS A 23 -6.05 -14.92 -12.33
C LYS A 23 -6.44 -13.95 -13.44
N ALA A 24 -5.74 -13.97 -14.58
CA ALA A 24 -5.93 -13.02 -15.68
C ALA A 24 -7.28 -13.18 -16.43
N ARG A 25 -7.92 -14.34 -16.33
CA ARG A 25 -9.18 -14.64 -17.06
C ARG A 25 -10.44 -14.32 -16.24
N CYS A 26 -10.30 -13.96 -14.97
CA CYS A 26 -11.43 -13.84 -14.06
C CYS A 26 -11.90 -12.38 -13.94
N LYS A 27 -13.01 -12.04 -14.62
CA LYS A 27 -13.66 -10.72 -14.50
C LYS A 27 -14.02 -10.34 -13.06
N SER A 28 -14.20 -11.31 -12.15
CA SER A 28 -14.50 -11.00 -10.76
C SER A 28 -13.31 -10.44 -9.96
N LEU A 29 -12.07 -10.56 -10.45
CA LEU A 29 -10.88 -10.04 -9.76
C LEU A 29 -10.59 -8.56 -10.04
N ILE A 30 -11.36 -7.93 -10.94
CA ILE A 30 -11.17 -6.53 -11.35
C ILE A 30 -11.18 -5.58 -10.14
N HIS A 31 -12.10 -5.77 -9.18
CA HIS A 31 -12.20 -4.89 -8.00
C HIS A 31 -11.02 -5.04 -7.04
N VAL A 32 -10.58 -6.28 -6.81
CA VAL A 32 -9.41 -6.56 -5.95
C VAL A 32 -8.14 -6.02 -6.59
N ASN A 33 -7.95 -6.28 -7.89
CA ASN A 33 -6.80 -5.77 -8.64
C ASN A 33 -6.79 -4.24 -8.70
N ARG A 34 -7.95 -3.58 -8.87
CA ARG A 34 -8.07 -2.12 -8.83
C ARG A 34 -7.63 -1.55 -7.49
N MET A 35 -8.00 -2.19 -6.38
CA MET A 35 -7.59 -1.75 -5.04
C MET A 35 -6.08 -1.96 -4.80
N ILE A 36 -5.52 -3.07 -5.28
CA ILE A 36 -4.08 -3.34 -5.23
C ILE A 36 -3.31 -2.32 -6.08
N GLU A 37 -3.78 -2.06 -7.30
CA GLU A 37 -3.17 -1.06 -8.18
C GLU A 37 -3.23 0.33 -7.56
N HIS A 38 -4.37 0.71 -6.96
CA HIS A 38 -4.50 1.98 -6.25
C HIS A 38 -3.52 2.10 -5.08
N PHE A 39 -3.37 1.04 -4.28
CA PHE A 39 -2.38 0.99 -3.20
C PHE A 39 -0.97 1.27 -3.74
N ASN A 40 -0.58 0.57 -4.82
CA ASN A 40 0.73 0.75 -5.45
C ASN A 40 0.89 2.15 -6.05
N GLN A 41 -0.18 2.71 -6.62
CA GLN A 41 -0.18 4.06 -7.16
C GLN A 41 0.01 5.12 -6.07
N VAL A 42 -0.64 4.98 -4.91
CA VAL A 42 -0.44 5.88 -3.77
C VAL A 42 1.00 5.78 -3.24
N ALA A 43 1.55 4.57 -3.14
CA ALA A 43 2.95 4.39 -2.75
C ALA A 43 3.91 5.03 -3.77
N ALA A 44 3.66 4.84 -5.07
CA ALA A 44 4.43 5.49 -6.14
C ALA A 44 4.31 7.01 -6.10
N TRP A 45 3.12 7.54 -5.82
CA TRP A 45 2.85 8.96 -5.70
C TRP A 45 3.71 9.59 -4.61
N VAL A 46 3.79 8.97 -3.43
CA VAL A 46 4.68 9.42 -2.34
C VAL A 46 6.13 9.49 -2.81
N LYS A 47 6.65 8.41 -3.41
CA LYS A 47 8.05 8.33 -3.88
C LYS A 47 8.36 9.46 -4.85
N ASN A 48 7.52 9.61 -5.87
CA ASN A 48 7.69 10.61 -6.93
C ASN A 48 7.65 12.04 -6.37
N TYR A 49 6.65 12.38 -5.56
CA TYR A 49 6.50 13.75 -5.06
C TYR A 49 7.64 14.18 -4.14
N VAL A 50 8.23 13.25 -3.40
CA VAL A 50 9.46 13.50 -2.65
C VAL A 50 10.64 13.71 -3.61
N LEU A 51 10.85 12.80 -4.56
CA LEU A 51 12.01 12.84 -5.49
C LEU A 51 11.93 13.94 -6.56
N PHE A 52 10.77 14.57 -6.74
CA PHE A 52 10.60 15.76 -7.59
C PHE A 52 11.21 17.01 -7.00
N ARG A 53 11.53 17.03 -5.70
CA ARG A 53 12.14 18.21 -5.07
C ARG A 53 13.66 18.06 -5.07
N ASP A 54 14.34 18.98 -5.77
CA ASP A 54 15.80 18.97 -5.89
C ASP A 54 16.52 19.31 -4.58
N LYS A 55 15.94 20.19 -3.77
CA LYS A 55 16.56 20.70 -2.55
C LYS A 55 16.11 19.91 -1.31
N PRO A 56 17.03 19.48 -0.41
CA PRO A 56 16.68 18.72 0.80
C PRO A 56 15.58 19.37 1.65
N LYS A 57 15.65 20.70 1.84
CA LYS A 57 14.62 21.46 2.59
C LYS A 57 13.21 21.29 2.00
N HIS A 58 13.08 21.31 0.68
CA HIS A 58 11.79 21.14 0.01
C HIS A 58 11.31 19.69 0.04
N ARG A 59 12.24 18.73 -0.04
CA ARG A 59 11.93 17.31 0.16
C ARG A 59 11.42 17.05 1.57
N ALA A 60 12.06 17.63 2.59
CA ALA A 60 11.66 17.46 3.99
C ALA A 60 10.22 17.95 4.21
N ILE A 61 9.89 19.14 3.71
CA ILE A 61 8.51 19.66 3.74
C ILE A 61 7.52 18.69 3.06
N MET A 62 7.89 18.14 1.91
CA MET A 62 7.02 17.17 1.22
C MET A 62 6.85 15.88 2.03
N LEU A 63 7.95 15.34 2.55
CA LEU A 63 7.96 14.12 3.33
C LEU A 63 7.14 14.27 4.62
N GLU A 64 7.26 15.39 5.33
CA GLU A 64 6.42 15.68 6.49
C GLU A 64 4.94 15.82 6.12
N LYS A 65 4.61 16.39 4.95
CA LYS A 65 3.22 16.42 4.47
C LYS A 65 2.67 15.01 4.31
N MET A 66 3.44 14.08 3.74
CA MET A 66 3.04 12.67 3.62
C MET A 66 2.85 12.02 4.99
N MET A 67 3.74 12.29 5.95
CA MET A 67 3.60 11.80 7.33
C MET A 67 2.33 12.31 8.01
N ARG A 68 2.00 13.60 7.84
CA ARG A 68 0.75 14.20 8.36
C ARG A 68 -0.49 13.62 7.69
N ILE A 69 -0.45 13.33 6.38
CA ILE A 69 -1.51 12.61 5.67
C ILE A 69 -1.69 11.22 6.28
N GLY A 70 -0.60 10.49 6.54
CA GLY A 70 -0.66 9.19 7.24
C GLY A 70 -1.39 9.29 8.58
N ARG A 71 -1.09 10.33 9.39
CA ARG A 71 -1.82 10.57 10.64
C ARG A 71 -3.32 10.78 10.43
N LYS A 72 -3.72 11.55 9.41
CA LYS A 72 -5.14 11.74 9.07
C LYS A 72 -5.81 10.45 8.59
N LEU A 73 -5.11 9.63 7.81
CA LEU A 73 -5.62 8.31 7.41
C LEU A 73 -5.83 7.39 8.60
N ARG A 74 -4.95 7.47 9.62
CA ARG A 74 -5.13 6.75 10.88
C ARG A 74 -6.38 7.20 11.64
N GLU A 75 -6.60 8.51 11.73
CA GLU A 75 -7.80 9.10 12.37
C GLU A 75 -9.09 8.67 11.66
N MET A 76 -9.03 8.47 10.34
CA MET A 76 -10.14 7.98 9.52
C MET A 76 -10.28 6.45 9.47
N ASN A 77 -9.44 5.71 10.21
CA ASN A 77 -9.37 4.24 10.15
C ASN A 77 -9.18 3.66 8.73
N ASN A 78 -8.54 4.40 7.83
CA ASN A 78 -8.16 3.91 6.51
C ASN A 78 -6.76 3.30 6.56
N TYR A 79 -6.68 2.05 7.00
CA TYR A 79 -5.40 1.36 7.18
C TYR A 79 -4.77 0.94 5.85
N ASN A 80 -5.56 0.79 4.78
CA ASN A 80 -5.03 0.49 3.46
C ASN A 80 -4.18 1.64 2.90
N ALA A 81 -4.75 2.84 2.81
CA ALA A 81 -4.01 4.01 2.34
C ALA A 81 -2.88 4.40 3.30
N LEU A 82 -3.06 4.23 4.63
CA LEU A 82 -1.98 4.44 5.59
C LEU A 82 -0.79 3.52 5.29
N GLY A 83 -1.07 2.23 5.03
CA GLY A 83 -0.05 1.27 4.60
C GLY A 83 0.65 1.70 3.31
N ALA A 84 -0.08 2.24 2.34
CA ALA A 84 0.49 2.72 1.08
C ALA A 84 1.43 3.92 1.28
N ILE A 85 1.05 4.87 2.13
CA ILE A 85 1.91 6.02 2.50
C ILE A 85 3.19 5.52 3.17
N ILE A 86 3.08 4.61 4.15
CA ILE A 86 4.24 4.03 4.83
C ILE A 86 5.13 3.28 3.84
N ALA A 87 4.56 2.48 2.94
CA ALA A 87 5.31 1.75 1.91
C ALA A 87 6.09 2.71 1.00
N GLY A 88 5.48 3.83 0.59
CA GLY A 88 6.15 4.86 -0.21
C GLY A 88 7.28 5.58 0.54
N ILE A 89 7.12 5.86 1.84
CA ILE A 89 8.15 6.51 2.66
C ILE A 89 9.31 5.56 3.00
N LYS A 90 9.02 4.27 3.18
CA LYS A 90 9.99 3.21 3.49
C LYS A 90 10.64 2.60 2.26
N SER A 91 10.32 3.07 1.06
CA SER A 91 11.02 2.61 -0.14
C SER A 91 12.51 2.94 -0.04
N SER A 92 13.36 2.11 -0.64
CA SER A 92 14.82 2.28 -0.60
C SER A 92 15.25 3.68 -1.10
N CYS A 93 14.63 4.16 -2.17
CA CYS A 93 14.91 5.46 -2.78
C CYS A 93 14.55 6.66 -1.88
N VAL A 94 13.54 6.54 -1.01
CA VAL A 94 13.18 7.60 -0.05
C VAL A 94 13.89 7.42 1.29
N GLN A 95 14.09 6.17 1.72
CA GLN A 95 14.69 5.85 3.01
C GLN A 95 16.14 6.33 3.12
N ARG A 96 16.90 6.27 2.02
CA ARG A 96 18.31 6.66 2.00
C ARG A 96 18.59 8.17 2.07
N LEU A 97 17.57 9.02 1.94
CA LEU A 97 17.72 10.48 1.91
C LEU A 97 18.02 11.05 3.32
N ALA A 98 19.22 10.81 3.82
CA ALA A 98 19.65 11.16 5.17
C ALA A 98 19.58 12.67 5.43
N ALA A 99 20.11 13.49 4.52
CA ALA A 99 20.11 14.95 4.68
C ALA A 99 18.69 15.52 4.67
N THR A 100 17.76 14.89 3.93
CA THR A 100 16.35 15.23 3.99
C THR A 100 15.72 14.87 5.33
N ARG A 101 16.05 13.70 5.88
CA ARG A 101 15.48 13.18 7.14
C ARG A 101 15.92 13.98 8.36
N GLU A 102 17.16 14.46 8.38
CA GLU A 102 17.69 15.35 9.43
C GLU A 102 16.91 16.67 9.55
N LEU A 103 16.28 17.12 8.47
CA LEU A 103 15.50 18.34 8.42
C LEU A 103 14.04 18.16 8.85
N ILE A 104 13.63 16.94 9.20
CA ILE A 104 12.27 16.65 9.67
C ILE A 104 12.12 17.13 11.11
N SER A 105 11.02 17.82 11.39
CA SER A 105 10.62 18.20 12.75
C SER A 105 10.59 16.98 13.67
N PRO A 106 11.24 17.03 14.85
CA PRO A 106 11.25 15.92 15.80
C PRO A 106 9.85 15.44 16.20
N GLN A 107 8.89 16.36 16.31
CA GLN A 107 7.51 16.02 16.64
C GLN A 107 6.83 15.22 15.52
N VAL A 108 7.01 15.62 14.26
CA VAL A 108 6.45 14.91 13.10
C VAL A 108 7.10 13.54 12.96
N GLY A 109 8.42 13.44 13.14
CA GLY A 109 9.15 12.18 13.13
C GLY A 109 8.65 11.21 14.21
N LYS A 110 8.44 11.70 15.44
CA LYS A 110 7.90 10.89 16.55
C LYS A 110 6.48 10.41 16.27
N ASP A 111 5.62 11.26 15.72
CA ASP A 111 4.25 10.87 15.36
C ASP A 111 4.25 9.83 14.24
N TYR A 112 5.12 9.98 13.24
CA TYR A 112 5.26 9.00 12.17
C TYR A 112 5.77 7.64 12.68
N ALA A 113 6.76 7.63 13.58
CA ALA A 113 7.27 6.38 14.18
C ALA A 113 6.17 5.58 14.91
N ARG A 114 5.19 6.26 15.52
CA ARG A 114 4.01 5.59 16.12
C ARG A 114 3.14 4.92 15.07
N LEU A 115 2.98 5.52 13.89
CA LEU A 115 2.25 4.91 12.77
C LEU A 115 2.99 3.67 12.24
N GLU A 116 4.32 3.73 12.16
CA GLU A 116 5.13 2.57 11.77
C GLU A 116 5.02 1.43 12.77
N LEU A 117 5.03 1.72 14.07
CA LEU A 117 4.87 0.71 15.11
C LEU A 117 3.49 0.04 15.02
N LEU A 118 2.45 0.86 14.84
CA LEU A 118 1.07 0.38 14.68
C LEU A 118 0.92 -0.58 13.49
N MET A 119 1.47 -0.21 12.33
CA MET A 119 1.37 -0.99 11.09
C MET A 119 2.46 -2.06 10.95
N GLY A 120 3.35 -2.17 11.93
CA GLY A 120 4.51 -3.06 11.92
C GLY A 120 4.12 -4.54 11.82
N SER A 121 5.01 -5.35 11.26
CA SER A 121 4.82 -6.80 11.07
C SER A 121 5.12 -7.65 12.32
N SER A 122 5.60 -7.02 13.41
CA SER A 122 5.92 -7.72 14.66
C SER A 122 4.75 -8.54 15.19
N LYS A 123 5.03 -9.76 15.65
CA LYS A 123 4.04 -10.74 16.13
C LYS A 123 2.85 -10.90 15.18
N SER A 124 3.11 -11.02 13.87
CA SER A 124 2.08 -11.11 12.81
C SER A 124 1.11 -9.93 12.80
N HIS A 125 1.66 -8.70 12.88
CA HIS A 125 0.88 -7.45 12.90
C HIS A 125 -0.02 -7.30 14.14
N ALA A 126 0.44 -7.74 15.32
CA ALA A 126 -0.37 -7.71 16.55
C ALA A 126 -0.92 -6.32 16.91
N ALA A 127 -0.10 -5.27 16.76
CA ALA A 127 -0.53 -3.90 17.06
C ALA A 127 -1.67 -3.43 16.14
N TYR A 128 -1.56 -3.70 14.84
CA TYR A 128 -2.62 -3.42 13.86
C TYR A 128 -3.87 -4.25 14.16
N ARG A 129 -3.74 -5.55 14.45
CA ARG A 129 -4.90 -6.42 14.74
C ARG A 129 -5.65 -5.97 15.99
N LEU A 130 -4.93 -5.62 17.06
CA LEU A 130 -5.54 -5.09 18.27
C LEU A 130 -6.25 -3.76 18.00
N ALA A 131 -5.61 -2.85 17.24
CA ALA A 131 -6.24 -1.59 16.86
C ALA A 131 -7.48 -1.80 15.98
N TRP A 132 -7.42 -2.77 15.06
CA TRP A 132 -8.54 -3.18 14.23
C TRP A 132 -9.69 -3.66 15.11
N GLU A 133 -9.49 -4.64 15.99
CA GLU A 133 -10.53 -5.17 16.89
C GLU A 133 -11.19 -4.09 17.75
N ASN A 134 -10.42 -3.11 18.25
CA ASN A 134 -10.91 -2.04 19.10
C ASN A 134 -11.53 -0.84 18.34
N THR A 135 -11.64 -0.90 17.01
CA THR A 135 -12.25 0.18 16.20
C THR A 135 -13.72 -0.13 15.92
N SER A 136 -14.69 0.50 16.58
CA SER A 136 -16.12 0.25 16.33
C SER A 136 -16.70 1.04 15.14
N THR A 137 -15.97 2.01 14.62
CA THR A 137 -16.41 2.86 13.50
C THR A 137 -16.03 2.28 12.13
N GLU A 138 -16.55 2.89 11.06
CA GLU A 138 -16.21 2.56 9.68
C GLU A 138 -14.70 2.55 9.47
N ARG A 139 -14.19 1.49 8.83
CA ARG A 139 -12.76 1.21 8.71
C ARG A 139 -12.45 0.45 7.43
N ILE A 140 -11.29 0.75 6.83
CA ILE A 140 -10.81 0.06 5.62
C ILE A 140 -9.61 -0.81 6.02
N PRO A 141 -9.67 -2.13 5.79
CA PRO A 141 -8.63 -3.05 6.23
C PRO A 141 -7.33 -2.88 5.44
N TYR A 142 -6.20 -3.20 6.07
CA TYR A 142 -4.92 -3.30 5.38
C TYR A 142 -4.88 -4.56 4.51
N LEU A 143 -5.32 -4.42 3.26
CA LEU A 143 -5.60 -5.52 2.34
C LEU A 143 -4.42 -6.50 2.12
N PRO A 144 -3.14 -6.05 2.01
CA PRO A 144 -2.01 -6.96 1.86
C PRO A 144 -1.90 -8.02 2.96
N LEU A 145 -2.22 -7.67 4.21
CA LEU A 145 -2.20 -8.61 5.32
C LEU A 145 -3.28 -9.68 5.19
N HIS A 146 -4.50 -9.28 4.87
CA HIS A 146 -5.62 -10.20 4.71
C HIS A 146 -5.42 -11.16 3.53
N LEU A 147 -4.89 -10.68 2.41
CA LEU A 147 -4.54 -11.52 1.26
C LEU A 147 -3.44 -12.53 1.59
N ARG A 148 -2.42 -12.11 2.35
CA ARG A 148 -1.36 -13.01 2.84
C ARG A 148 -1.92 -14.09 3.74
N ASP A 149 -2.74 -13.73 4.72
CA ASP A 149 -3.32 -14.70 5.65
C ASP A 149 -4.25 -15.69 4.92
N LEU A 150 -5.04 -15.24 3.93
CA LEU A 150 -5.83 -16.12 3.06
C LEU A 150 -4.94 -17.08 2.25
N ALA A 151 -3.80 -16.61 1.73
CA ALA A 151 -2.85 -17.44 1.00
C ALA A 151 -2.23 -18.54 1.87
N SER A 152 -1.87 -18.20 3.10
CA SER A 152 -1.39 -19.20 4.06
C SER A 152 -2.48 -20.22 4.42
N ALA A 153 -3.74 -19.78 4.58
CA ALA A 153 -4.85 -20.68 4.88
C ALA A 153 -5.17 -21.64 3.73
N GLU A 154 -5.10 -21.18 2.49
CA GLU A 154 -5.30 -22.03 1.30
C GLU A 154 -4.20 -23.10 1.17
N GLN A 155 -2.95 -22.74 1.44
CA GLN A 155 -1.82 -23.69 1.42
C GLN A 155 -1.90 -24.71 2.57
N GLY A 156 -2.48 -24.33 3.72
CA GLY A 156 -2.59 -25.17 4.90
C GLY A 156 -3.84 -26.04 4.99
N SER A 157 -4.82 -25.88 4.10
CA SER A 157 -6.08 -26.66 4.12
C SER A 157 -6.29 -27.37 2.78
N SER A 158 -6.33 -28.71 2.79
CA SER A 158 -6.73 -29.47 1.60
C SER A 158 -8.15 -29.04 1.19
N THR A 159 -8.30 -28.62 -0.07
CA THR A 159 -9.60 -28.23 -0.66
C THR A 159 -10.63 -29.35 -0.58
N TYR A 160 -10.17 -30.58 -0.42
CA TYR A 160 -10.97 -31.80 -0.30
C TYR A 160 -10.73 -32.46 1.07
N LEU A 161 -11.81 -32.73 1.81
CA LEU A 161 -11.78 -33.72 2.88
C LEU A 161 -11.89 -35.11 2.23
N GLY A 162 -10.75 -35.83 2.15
CA GLY A 162 -10.66 -37.19 1.62
C GLY A 162 -9.76 -37.32 0.39
N ALA A 163 -8.93 -38.37 0.36
CA ALA A 163 -7.92 -38.65 -0.66
C ALA A 163 -8.51 -39.21 -1.98
N SER A 164 -9.52 -38.55 -2.54
CA SER A 164 -10.06 -38.93 -3.86
C SER A 164 -10.73 -37.74 -4.55
N GLU A 165 -10.71 -37.72 -5.89
CA GLU A 165 -11.19 -36.67 -6.81
C GLU A 165 -12.72 -36.39 -6.74
N ARG A 166 -13.41 -36.87 -5.69
CA ARG A 166 -14.82 -36.61 -5.37
C ARG A 166 -15.03 -36.19 -3.91
N GLY A 167 -14.08 -35.45 -3.33
CA GLY A 167 -14.19 -34.93 -1.96
C GLY A 167 -15.26 -33.85 -1.81
N ARG A 168 -16.06 -33.91 -0.73
CA ARG A 168 -17.12 -32.94 -0.44
C ARG A 168 -16.53 -31.57 -0.14
N VAL A 169 -17.15 -30.53 -0.68
CA VAL A 169 -16.71 -29.16 -0.49
C VAL A 169 -17.05 -28.67 0.92
N ASN A 170 -16.10 -28.01 1.57
CA ASN A 170 -16.25 -27.49 2.93
C ASN A 170 -17.13 -26.23 2.96
N TRP A 171 -18.45 -26.39 3.10
CA TRP A 171 -19.44 -25.30 3.13
C TRP A 171 -19.26 -24.31 4.29
N LYS A 172 -18.63 -24.73 5.40
CA LYS A 172 -18.35 -23.87 6.56
C LYS A 172 -17.36 -22.74 6.23
N LYS A 173 -16.60 -22.87 5.13
CA LYS A 173 -15.70 -21.83 4.57
C LYS A 173 -16.46 -20.67 3.91
N PHE A 174 -17.70 -20.89 3.46
CA PHE A 174 -18.42 -19.96 2.59
C PHE A 174 -19.53 -19.16 3.30
N GLU A 175 -19.97 -19.58 4.49
CA GLU A 175 -21.03 -18.92 5.28
C GLU A 175 -20.56 -17.59 5.93
N ILE A 176 -19.26 -17.43 6.18
CA ILE A 176 -18.65 -16.22 6.79
C ILE A 176 -18.55 -15.04 5.80
N MET A 177 -18.96 -15.21 4.54
CA MET A 177 -18.52 -14.38 3.40
C MET A 177 -19.61 -13.54 2.70
N GLY A 178 -20.75 -13.21 3.34
CA GLY A 178 -21.85 -12.49 2.67
C GLY A 178 -22.31 -11.18 3.33
N GLU A 179 -22.30 -10.10 2.53
CA GLU A 179 -23.01 -8.77 2.60
C GLU A 179 -22.03 -7.56 2.48
N VAL A 180 -22.20 -6.42 1.78
CA VAL A 180 -23.21 -5.69 0.94
C VAL A 180 -22.45 -4.56 0.15
N VAL A 181 -22.64 -4.40 -1.18
CA VAL A 181 -23.17 -3.25 -2.01
C VAL A 181 -22.36 -1.93 -2.17
N SER A 182 -22.47 -1.34 -3.38
CA SER A 182 -21.68 -0.30 -4.08
C SER A 182 -22.30 1.11 -4.13
N ARG A 183 -21.47 2.18 -4.27
CA ARG A 183 -21.64 3.39 -5.14
C ARG A 183 -20.41 4.34 -5.09
N GLU A 184 -20.01 4.96 -6.24
CA GLU A 184 -18.81 5.85 -6.38
C GLU A 184 -19.13 7.39 -6.42
N MET A 185 -18.12 8.23 -6.10
CA MET A 185 -18.10 9.73 -6.06
C MET A 185 -16.72 10.31 -6.52
N PRO A 186 -16.60 11.62 -6.85
CA PRO A 186 -15.64 12.15 -7.84
C PRO A 186 -14.33 12.75 -7.26
N ILE A 187 -13.40 11.93 -6.78
CA ILE A 187 -12.00 12.35 -6.40
C ILE A 187 -10.96 11.74 -7.37
N ARG A 188 -11.42 11.18 -8.50
CA ARG A 188 -10.64 10.33 -9.41
C ARG A 188 -9.41 11.03 -10.01
N GLU A 189 -9.54 12.29 -10.37
CA GLU A 189 -8.57 12.98 -11.25
C GLU A 189 -7.23 13.31 -10.56
N LEU A 190 -7.21 13.55 -9.24
CA LEU A 190 -5.99 14.01 -8.56
C LEU A 190 -4.99 12.90 -8.21
N VAL A 191 -5.45 11.65 -8.12
CA VAL A 191 -4.62 10.50 -7.70
C VAL A 191 -4.43 9.49 -8.82
N LEU A 192 -5.42 9.31 -9.71
CA LEU A 192 -5.35 8.28 -10.74
C LEU A 192 -4.73 8.76 -12.07
N ASP A 193 -4.84 10.05 -12.41
CA ASP A 193 -4.47 10.57 -13.73
C ASP A 193 -3.09 11.26 -13.78
N VAL A 194 -2.31 11.20 -12.70
CA VAL A 194 -0.93 11.71 -12.65
C VAL A 194 0.03 10.67 -13.25
N LYS A 195 0.84 11.08 -14.24
CA LYS A 195 1.96 10.27 -14.74
C LYS A 195 3.03 10.17 -13.65
N LEU A 196 3.23 8.97 -13.12
CA LEU A 196 4.20 8.65 -12.09
C LEU A 196 5.26 7.70 -12.66
N GLU A 197 6.52 7.93 -12.30
CA GLU A 197 7.55 6.92 -12.54
C GLU A 197 7.31 5.75 -11.57
N LYS A 198 7.20 4.55 -12.12
CA LYS A 198 6.93 3.31 -11.36
C LYS A 198 8.16 2.41 -11.29
N ASP A 199 9.16 2.64 -12.14
CA ASP A 199 10.40 1.89 -12.16
C ASP A 199 11.24 2.22 -10.91
N GLU A 200 11.45 1.21 -10.05
CA GLU A 200 12.21 1.38 -8.81
C GLU A 200 13.69 1.69 -9.05
N GLU A 201 14.27 1.20 -10.15
CA GLU A 201 15.66 1.47 -10.50
C GLU A 201 15.84 2.93 -10.88
N ILE A 202 14.95 3.47 -11.73
CA ILE A 202 14.95 4.88 -12.11
C ILE A 202 14.74 5.80 -10.88
N LEU A 203 13.79 5.45 -10.00
CA LEU A 203 13.55 6.21 -8.76
C LEU A 203 14.77 6.14 -7.82
N TYR A 204 15.45 5.00 -7.77
CA TYR A 204 16.65 4.82 -6.96
C TYR A 204 17.84 5.60 -7.53
N GLU A 205 18.10 5.54 -8.84
CA GLU A 205 19.10 6.38 -9.52
C GLU A 205 18.86 7.87 -9.22
N ARG A 206 17.60 8.31 -9.32
CA ARG A 206 17.24 9.69 -9.00
C ARG A 206 17.58 10.04 -7.56
N SER A 207 17.29 9.15 -6.61
CA SER A 207 17.61 9.40 -5.21
C SER A 207 19.12 9.53 -4.98
N ILE A 208 19.96 8.76 -5.69
CA ILE A 208 21.43 8.89 -5.65
C ILE A 208 21.85 10.25 -6.19
N GLN A 209 21.26 10.72 -7.29
CA GLN A 209 21.57 12.04 -7.84
C GLN A 209 21.21 13.18 -6.88
N LEU A 210 20.13 13.02 -6.11
CA LEU A 210 19.66 14.01 -5.15
C LEU A 210 20.52 14.08 -3.88
N GLU A 211 20.98 12.92 -3.41
CA GLU A 211 21.85 12.78 -2.24
C GLU A 211 22.86 11.67 -2.51
N PRO A 212 24.02 11.98 -3.11
CA PRO A 212 25.04 10.98 -3.40
C PRO A 212 25.51 10.30 -2.11
N SER A 213 25.71 8.99 -2.14
CA SER A 213 26.47 8.34 -1.07
C SER A 213 27.90 8.88 -1.12
N PRO A 214 28.61 9.01 0.02
CA PRO A 214 30.03 9.35 -0.01
C PRO A 214 30.79 8.33 -0.87
N GLY A 215 31.12 8.69 -2.12
CA GLY A 215 31.83 7.84 -3.07
C GLY A 215 31.21 7.64 -4.48
N THR A 216 29.96 8.04 -4.74
CA THR A 216 29.29 7.80 -6.05
C THR A 216 28.79 9.08 -6.71
N ALA A 217 29.71 9.85 -7.29
CA ALA A 217 29.37 10.95 -8.19
C ALA A 217 29.37 10.45 -9.65
N GLY A 218 28.21 10.02 -10.14
CA GLY A 218 27.99 9.67 -11.56
C GLY A 218 26.54 9.98 -11.95
N ALA A 219 26.34 10.90 -12.89
CA ALA A 219 25.02 11.41 -13.28
C ALA A 219 24.35 10.54 -14.35
N SER A 220 23.02 10.36 -14.26
CA SER A 220 22.18 9.80 -15.34
C SER A 220 21.16 10.87 -15.77
N GLU A 221 21.28 11.38 -17.00
CA GLU A 221 20.45 12.46 -17.56
C GLU A 221 18.97 12.08 -17.80
N LYS A 222 18.64 10.78 -17.74
CA LYS A 222 17.33 10.24 -18.11
C LYS A 222 16.16 10.79 -17.29
N PHE A 223 16.34 11.00 -15.98
CA PHE A 223 15.26 11.49 -15.11
C PHE A 223 14.87 12.94 -15.42
N LYS A 224 15.83 13.79 -15.79
CA LYS A 224 15.55 15.20 -16.15
C LYS A 224 14.74 15.33 -17.44
N GLN A 225 14.84 14.35 -18.35
CA GLN A 225 14.11 14.34 -19.61
C GLN A 225 12.66 13.84 -19.46
N PHE A 226 12.40 12.88 -18.55
CA PHE A 226 11.05 12.36 -18.33
C PHE A 226 10.06 13.43 -17.82
N PHE A 227 10.51 14.36 -16.99
CA PHE A 227 9.66 15.39 -16.35
C PHE A 227 9.69 16.77 -17.03
N LYS A 228 10.30 16.88 -18.21
CA LYS A 228 10.30 18.12 -19.03
C LYS A 228 9.08 18.24 -19.97
N ARG A 229 8.11 17.33 -19.89
CA ARG A 229 6.87 17.36 -20.68
C ARG A 229 5.64 17.60 -19.80
#